data_AF-A0AAI9PL69-F1
#
_entry.id   AF-A0AAI9PL69-F1
#
_cell.length_a   1.000
_cell.length_b   1.000
_cell.length_c   1.000
_cell.angle_alpha   90.00
_cell.angle_beta   90.00
_cell.angle_gamma   90.00
#
_symmetry.space_group_name_H-M   'P 1'
#
loop_
_entity.id
_entity.type
_entity.pdbx_description
1 polymer ?
#
loop_
_entity_poly.entity_id
_entity_poly.type
_entity_poly.pdbx_seq_one_letter_code
_entity_poly.pdbx_strand_id
1 'polypeptide(L)'
;MPHRFQPQHWNTFLNIPFMAQGQFGRTPANWAAQHEIPSQGHQLPNYTLTRQQVRAACQDPGKPVLHGYICAMAWGLQGAADRGRYPKMAWAERDEIARRLTQLKTGGYSRQQAYDLFATDPIPGLGPAYFTKLIYFFRPDEVVGYIMDQWTAKSVNLLTGQRIVRMYGGWPVPGNTGENYDAFCRVVDFLAAQVGCTGDEMEQRLFSQNGQHGQERGAWREHVLENWDAGRPRQRYEHRAVMGWVDNLLLSGGCTPLSALVSQPGNVTTEGEDGLRN
;
A
#
# COMPACT_ATOMS: atom_id res chain seq x y z
N MET A 1 1.85 -12.47 -23.77
CA MET A 1 0.90 -11.86 -22.81
C MET A 1 1.07 -10.33 -22.59
N PRO A 2 1.35 -9.46 -23.60
CA PRO A 2 1.39 -8.00 -23.40
C PRO A 2 0.06 -7.25 -23.61
N HIS A 3 -1.02 -7.90 -24.05
CA HIS A 3 -2.22 -7.20 -24.55
C HIS A 3 -3.13 -6.55 -23.49
N ARG A 4 -2.81 -6.62 -22.20
CA ARG A 4 -3.68 -6.12 -21.12
C ARG A 4 -3.17 -4.85 -20.43
N PHE A 5 -1.90 -4.52 -20.62
CA PHE A 5 -1.31 -3.27 -20.14
C PHE A 5 -1.02 -2.35 -21.32
N GLN A 6 -0.90 -1.05 -21.04
CA GLN A 6 -0.47 -0.07 -22.02
C GLN A 6 0.99 -0.36 -22.39
N PRO A 7 1.29 -0.87 -23.62
CA PRO A 7 2.60 -1.46 -23.93
C PRO A 7 3.75 -0.47 -23.77
N GLN A 8 3.53 0.80 -24.13
CA GLN A 8 4.51 1.87 -23.97
C GLN A 8 4.93 2.03 -22.50
N HIS A 9 3.97 2.15 -21.59
CA HIS A 9 4.25 2.39 -20.18
C HIS A 9 4.79 1.14 -19.49
N TRP A 10 4.27 -0.03 -19.85
CA TRP A 10 4.74 -1.31 -19.31
C TRP A 10 6.19 -1.59 -19.69
N ASN A 11 6.56 -1.41 -20.96
CA ASN A 11 7.95 -1.63 -21.40
C ASN A 11 8.91 -0.66 -20.72
N THR A 12 8.54 0.63 -20.57
CA THR A 12 9.37 1.57 -19.81
C THR A 12 9.50 1.15 -18.36
N PHE A 13 8.41 0.76 -17.70
CA PHE A 13 8.41 0.34 -16.30
C PHE A 13 9.35 -0.84 -16.05
N LEU A 14 9.35 -1.85 -16.92
CA LEU A 14 10.21 -3.03 -16.80
C LEU A 14 11.70 -2.72 -16.98
N ASN A 15 12.03 -1.71 -17.77
CA ASN A 15 13.42 -1.32 -18.04
C ASN A 15 14.03 -0.42 -16.97
N ILE A 16 13.24 0.05 -16.00
CA ILE A 16 13.73 0.89 -14.89
C ILE A 16 14.17 -0.03 -13.74
N PRO A 17 15.45 0.04 -13.31
CA PRO A 17 15.93 -0.74 -12.18
C PRO A 17 15.18 -0.39 -10.89
N PHE A 18 14.91 -1.41 -10.07
CA PHE A 18 14.37 -1.16 -8.75
C PHE A 18 15.39 -0.54 -7.83
N MET A 19 14.93 0.47 -7.09
CA MET A 19 15.66 1.05 -5.99
C MET A 19 14.72 1.14 -4.79
N ALA A 20 15.12 0.51 -3.69
CA ALA A 20 14.39 0.58 -2.43
C ALA A 20 14.30 2.03 -1.93
N GLN A 21 13.20 2.37 -1.26
CA GLN A 21 12.90 3.76 -0.88
C GLN A 21 13.83 4.32 0.21
N GLY A 22 14.56 3.47 0.94
CA GLY A 22 15.50 3.88 1.99
C GLY A 22 14.85 4.62 3.16
N GLN A 23 15.59 5.56 3.76
CA GLN A 23 15.07 6.50 4.76
C GLN A 23 14.26 7.60 4.06
N PHE A 24 13.09 7.92 4.62
CA PHE A 24 12.16 8.83 3.97
C PHE A 24 11.36 9.67 5.00
N GLY A 25 10.82 10.79 4.53
CA GLY A 25 9.91 11.64 5.29
C GLY A 25 10.61 12.62 6.24
N ARG A 26 9.88 13.05 7.28
CA ARG A 26 10.42 13.87 8.38
C ARG A 26 10.75 12.99 9.57
N THR A 27 11.60 13.47 10.46
CA THR A 27 11.77 12.84 11.77
C THR A 27 10.44 12.92 12.54
N PRO A 28 9.99 11.86 13.20
CA PRO A 28 8.75 11.87 13.99
C PRO A 28 8.71 13.02 15.02
N ALA A 29 9.83 13.28 15.71
CA ALA A 29 9.92 14.37 16.67
C ALA A 29 9.70 15.76 16.02
N ASN A 30 10.35 16.05 14.88
CA ASN A 30 10.20 17.35 14.22
C ASN A 30 8.80 17.53 13.63
N TRP A 31 8.24 16.48 13.04
CA TRP A 31 6.88 16.51 12.49
C TRP A 31 5.85 16.77 13.60
N ALA A 32 5.96 16.07 14.73
CA ALA A 32 5.06 16.26 15.86
C ALA A 32 5.18 17.67 16.46
N ALA A 33 6.41 18.15 16.68
CA ALA A 33 6.66 19.50 17.19
C ALA A 33 6.10 20.59 16.27
N GLN A 34 6.32 20.48 14.96
CA GLN A 34 5.79 21.43 13.97
C GLN A 34 4.26 21.53 13.98
N HIS A 35 3.58 20.44 14.33
CA HIS A 35 2.12 20.37 14.35
C HIS A 35 1.53 20.44 15.76
N GLU A 36 2.34 20.73 16.78
CA GLU A 36 1.94 20.80 18.18
C GLU A 36 1.29 19.49 18.69
N ILE A 37 1.75 18.35 18.17
CA ILE A 37 1.25 17.02 18.54
C ILE A 37 2.09 16.46 19.70
N PRO A 38 1.48 16.16 20.86
CA PRO A 38 2.21 15.66 22.03
C PRO A 38 2.67 14.21 21.82
N SER A 39 3.85 13.88 22.32
CA SER A 39 4.50 12.58 22.16
C SER A 39 3.87 11.42 22.95
N GLN A 40 2.75 11.68 23.63
CA GLN A 40 2.03 10.72 24.47
C GLN A 40 2.88 10.13 25.61
N GLY A 41 3.87 10.89 26.12
CA GLY A 41 4.74 10.43 27.21
C GLY A 41 5.87 9.50 26.78
N HIS A 42 6.03 9.23 25.47
CA HIS A 42 7.13 8.43 24.93
C HIS A 42 8.08 9.30 24.10
N GLN A 43 9.37 8.96 24.07
CA GLN A 43 10.33 9.64 23.22
C GLN A 43 10.08 9.30 21.74
N LEU A 44 9.85 10.32 20.91
CA LEU A 44 9.73 10.16 19.46
C LEU A 44 11.11 10.06 18.80
N PRO A 45 11.28 9.24 17.75
CA PRO A 45 12.52 9.20 16.99
C PRO A 45 12.90 10.59 16.45
N ASN A 46 14.16 10.95 16.59
CA ASN A 46 14.76 12.20 16.10
C ASN A 46 15.56 12.02 14.79
N TYR A 47 15.38 10.89 14.11
CA TYR A 47 15.95 10.57 12.81
C TYR A 47 14.84 10.15 11.83
N THR A 48 15.12 10.20 10.53
CA THR A 48 14.19 9.74 9.48
C THR A 48 14.12 8.21 9.48
N LEU A 49 12.92 7.69 9.33
CA LEU A 49 12.68 6.25 9.42
C LEU A 49 12.70 5.59 8.05
N THR A 50 13.18 4.35 7.99
CA THR A 50 12.88 3.45 6.87
C THR A 50 11.47 2.88 7.01
N ARG A 51 10.92 2.33 5.91
CA ARG A 51 9.62 1.64 5.92
C ARG A 51 9.55 0.55 7.00
N GLN A 52 10.61 -0.25 7.14
CA GLN A 52 10.69 -1.31 8.15
C GLN A 52 10.68 -0.75 9.57
N GLN A 53 11.38 0.37 9.81
CA GLN A 53 11.38 1.02 11.13
C GLN A 53 10.01 1.61 11.47
N VAL A 54 9.28 2.17 10.50
CA VAL A 54 7.90 2.62 10.71
C VAL A 54 6.99 1.45 11.06
N ARG A 55 7.09 0.34 10.31
CA ARG A 55 6.32 -0.89 10.59
C ARG A 55 6.60 -1.40 11.99
N ALA A 56 7.87 -1.50 12.38
CA ALA A 56 8.27 -1.89 13.74
C ALA A 56 7.65 -0.97 14.80
N ALA A 57 7.69 0.36 14.60
CA ALA A 57 7.08 1.32 15.53
C ALA A 57 5.54 1.23 15.60
N CYS A 58 4.87 0.82 14.52
CA CYS A 58 3.42 0.61 14.49
C CYS A 58 3.02 -0.71 15.15
N GLN A 59 3.86 -1.73 15.05
CA GLN A 59 3.62 -3.06 15.63
C GLN A 59 4.05 -3.18 17.09
N ASP A 60 4.95 -2.33 17.58
CA ASP A 60 5.47 -2.34 18.96
C ASP A 60 4.35 -2.39 20.03
N PRO A 61 4.25 -3.48 20.83
CA PRO A 61 3.27 -3.59 21.90
C PRO A 61 3.65 -2.78 23.15
N GLY A 62 4.90 -2.34 23.28
CA GLY A 62 5.40 -1.55 24.40
C GLY A 62 5.12 -0.05 24.27
N LYS A 63 4.42 0.37 23.20
CA LYS A 63 4.12 1.78 22.92
C LYS A 63 2.64 1.98 22.63
N PRO A 64 2.08 3.15 23.00
CA PRO A 64 0.72 3.53 22.61
C PRO A 64 0.57 3.50 21.08
N VAL A 65 -0.59 3.08 20.60
CA VAL A 65 -0.88 2.98 19.16
C VAL A 65 -0.65 4.32 18.41
N LEU A 66 -0.89 5.44 19.09
CA LEU A 66 -0.65 6.79 18.54
C LEU A 66 0.84 7.11 18.33
N HIS A 67 1.76 6.43 19.01
CA HIS A 67 3.20 6.54 18.71
C HIS A 67 3.49 6.05 17.29
N GLY A 68 2.92 4.90 16.91
CA GLY A 68 3.01 4.38 15.54
C GLY A 68 2.36 5.31 14.52
N TYR A 69 1.23 5.93 14.88
CA TYR A 69 0.53 6.88 14.01
C TYR A 69 1.43 8.08 13.68
N ILE A 70 2.05 8.68 14.70
CA ILE A 70 2.98 9.80 14.52
C ILE A 70 4.14 9.41 13.60
N CYS A 71 4.71 8.21 13.80
CA CYS A 71 5.78 7.70 12.94
C CYS A 71 5.33 7.55 11.48
N ALA A 72 4.14 6.99 11.25
CA ALA A 72 3.58 6.79 9.91
C ALA A 72 3.24 8.12 9.20
N MET A 73 2.70 9.10 9.93
CA MET A 73 2.35 10.41 9.36
C MET A 73 3.58 11.27 9.06
N ALA A 74 4.60 11.23 9.93
CA ALA A 74 5.88 11.88 9.70
C ALA A 74 6.61 11.30 8.47
N TRP A 75 6.62 9.97 8.36
CA TRP A 75 7.16 9.26 7.19
C TRP A 75 6.38 9.63 5.93
N GLY A 76 5.05 9.66 6.01
CA GLY A 76 4.16 9.96 4.89
C GLY A 76 4.07 11.45 4.52
N LEU A 77 4.79 12.34 5.19
CA LEU A 77 4.78 13.79 4.97
C LEU A 77 3.39 14.44 5.08
N GLN A 78 2.52 13.95 5.98
CA GLN A 78 1.22 14.59 6.22
C GLN A 78 1.42 16.05 6.63
N GLY A 79 0.62 16.98 6.10
CA GLY A 79 0.78 18.42 6.38
C GLY A 79 1.64 19.18 5.38
N ALA A 80 2.39 18.51 4.51
CA ALA A 80 3.32 19.16 3.59
C ALA A 80 2.62 20.00 2.50
N ALA A 81 1.41 19.60 2.07
CA ALA A 81 0.68 20.26 0.98
C ALA A 81 -0.30 21.34 1.45
N ASP A 82 -0.70 21.33 2.73
CA ASP A 82 -1.82 22.10 3.28
C ASP A 82 -1.40 23.04 4.42
N ARG A 83 -0.09 23.33 4.53
CA ARG A 83 0.49 24.18 5.58
C ARG A 83 0.18 23.70 7.01
N GLY A 84 0.01 22.38 7.20
CA GLY A 84 -0.15 21.75 8.50
C GLY A 84 -1.55 21.78 9.11
N ARG A 85 -2.60 22.11 8.33
CA ARG A 85 -3.99 22.09 8.80
C ARG A 85 -4.52 20.68 9.07
N TYR A 86 -4.26 19.75 8.16
CA TYR A 86 -4.77 18.37 8.17
C TYR A 86 -4.20 17.52 9.30
N PRO A 87 -2.89 17.57 9.65
CA PRO A 87 -2.38 16.92 10.85
C PRO A 87 -3.15 17.32 12.11
N LYS A 88 -3.42 18.62 12.30
CA LYS A 88 -4.15 19.14 13.48
C LYS A 88 -5.62 18.67 13.47
N MET A 89 -6.28 18.71 12.31
CA MET A 89 -7.65 18.21 12.17
C MET A 89 -7.76 16.72 12.48
N ALA A 90 -6.85 15.90 11.94
CA ALA A 90 -6.85 14.47 12.20
C ALA A 90 -6.55 14.18 13.68
N TRP A 91 -5.61 14.91 14.28
CA TRP A 91 -5.26 14.76 15.68
C TRP A 91 -6.38 15.15 16.67
N ALA A 92 -7.31 16.03 16.27
CA ALA A 92 -8.51 16.29 17.06
C ALA A 92 -9.32 15.00 17.29
N GLU A 93 -9.32 14.10 16.31
CA GLU A 93 -9.98 12.78 16.34
C GLU A 93 -9.06 11.63 16.80
N ARG A 94 -7.99 11.93 17.54
CA ARG A 94 -6.96 10.94 17.94
C ARG A 94 -7.52 9.72 18.68
N ASP A 95 -8.59 9.87 19.45
CA ASP A 95 -9.18 8.75 20.21
C ASP A 95 -9.84 7.75 19.25
N GLU A 96 -10.52 8.25 18.21
CA GLU A 96 -11.11 7.44 17.16
C GLU A 96 -10.03 6.81 16.25
N ILE A 97 -8.97 7.56 15.93
CA ILE A 97 -7.77 7.00 15.27
C ILE A 97 -7.21 5.85 16.11
N ALA A 98 -7.00 6.05 17.41
CA ALA A 98 -6.44 5.03 18.29
C ALA A 98 -7.31 3.78 18.33
N ARG A 99 -8.64 3.94 18.40
CA ARG A 99 -9.61 2.85 18.37
C ARG A 99 -9.49 2.04 17.07
N ARG A 100 -9.52 2.69 15.91
CA ARG A 100 -9.43 2.03 14.59
C ARG A 100 -8.09 1.35 14.37
N LEU A 101 -6.99 1.97 14.79
CA LEU A 101 -5.66 1.36 14.66
C LEU A 101 -5.49 0.15 15.57
N THR A 102 -6.07 0.17 16.77
CA THR A 102 -6.08 -1.00 17.67
C THR A 102 -6.85 -2.17 17.06
N GLN A 103 -8.01 -1.90 16.45
CA GLN A 103 -8.76 -2.91 15.69
C GLN A 103 -7.91 -3.47 14.54
N LEU A 104 -7.27 -2.59 13.77
CA LEU A 104 -6.45 -2.97 12.63
C LEU A 104 -5.26 -3.86 13.01
N LYS A 105 -4.58 -3.58 14.14
CA LYS A 105 -3.47 -4.40 14.68
C LYS A 105 -3.91 -5.80 15.08
N THR A 106 -5.16 -5.95 15.53
CA THR A 106 -5.70 -7.25 15.96
C THR A 106 -5.85 -8.23 14.78
N GLY A 107 -5.88 -7.72 13.54
CA GLY A 107 -6.02 -8.54 12.34
C GLY A 107 -7.48 -8.93 12.06
N GLY A 108 -7.69 -9.97 11.24
CA GLY A 108 -9.01 -10.48 10.89
C GLY A 108 -9.79 -9.69 9.83
N TYR A 109 -9.31 -8.51 9.44
CA TYR A 109 -9.90 -7.71 8.37
C TYR A 109 -9.39 -8.15 6.98
N SER A 110 -10.29 -8.22 6.00
CA SER A 110 -9.93 -8.23 4.58
C SER A 110 -9.36 -6.86 4.16
N ARG A 111 -8.78 -6.76 2.96
CA ARG A 111 -8.33 -5.47 2.40
C ARG A 111 -9.47 -4.47 2.30
N GLN A 112 -10.64 -4.92 1.85
CA GLN A 112 -11.85 -4.10 1.72
C GLN A 112 -12.29 -3.58 3.09
N GLN A 113 -12.45 -4.47 4.06
CA GLN A 113 -12.91 -4.08 5.39
C GLN A 113 -11.91 -3.14 6.09
N ALA A 114 -10.60 -3.38 5.95
CA ALA A 114 -9.57 -2.50 6.49
C ALA A 114 -9.62 -1.09 5.89
N TYR A 115 -9.99 -0.96 4.62
CA TYR A 115 -10.19 0.32 3.96
C TYR A 115 -11.48 1.02 4.44
N ASP A 116 -12.58 0.26 4.52
CA ASP A 116 -13.88 0.78 4.92
C ASP A 116 -13.89 1.27 6.37
N LEU A 117 -13.03 0.73 7.25
CA LEU A 117 -12.77 1.28 8.59
C LEU A 117 -12.45 2.78 8.57
N PHE A 118 -11.86 3.31 7.49
CA PHE A 118 -11.50 4.72 7.36
C PHE A 118 -12.35 5.47 6.33
N ALA A 119 -12.90 4.78 5.33
CA ALA A 119 -13.60 5.41 4.23
C ALA A 119 -15.10 5.65 4.47
N THR A 120 -15.77 4.79 5.25
CA THR A 120 -17.23 4.90 5.47
C THR A 120 -17.57 6.05 6.44
N ASP A 121 -16.72 6.26 7.45
CA ASP A 121 -16.84 7.37 8.40
C ASP A 121 -15.52 8.16 8.44
N PRO A 122 -15.31 9.11 7.51
CA PRO A 122 -14.00 9.72 7.30
C PRO A 122 -13.53 10.61 8.45
N ILE A 123 -12.28 10.39 8.89
CA ILE A 123 -11.61 11.28 9.84
C ILE A 123 -11.12 12.54 9.11
N PRO A 124 -11.52 13.76 9.52
CA PRO A 124 -11.08 15.00 8.89
C PRO A 124 -9.55 15.11 8.86
N GLY A 125 -8.99 15.49 7.70
CA GLY A 125 -7.54 15.59 7.52
C GLY A 125 -6.82 14.25 7.25
N LEU A 126 -7.54 13.13 7.24
CA LEU A 126 -7.00 11.80 6.96
C LEU A 126 -7.61 11.19 5.69
N GLY A 127 -7.06 11.57 4.53
CA GLY A 127 -7.50 11.05 3.22
C GLY A 127 -6.91 9.68 2.85
N PRO A 128 -7.33 9.10 1.70
CA PRO A 128 -6.93 7.75 1.27
C PRO A 128 -5.43 7.50 1.23
N ALA A 129 -4.64 8.47 0.76
CA ALA A 129 -3.19 8.34 0.71
C ALA A 129 -2.54 8.18 2.09
N TYR A 130 -3.18 8.64 3.17
CA TYR A 130 -2.67 8.55 4.54
C TYR A 130 -3.22 7.34 5.28
N PHE A 131 -4.54 7.11 5.24
CA PHE A 131 -5.06 5.94 5.95
C PHE A 131 -4.66 4.62 5.27
N THR A 132 -4.35 4.58 3.98
CA THR A 132 -3.76 3.37 3.38
C THR A 132 -2.32 3.11 3.84
N LYS A 133 -1.58 4.14 4.27
CA LYS A 133 -0.30 3.97 4.99
C LYS A 133 -0.53 3.33 6.36
N LEU A 134 -1.57 3.76 7.07
CA LEU A 134 -1.94 3.16 8.35
C LEU A 134 -2.32 1.69 8.16
N ILE A 135 -3.16 1.37 7.16
CA ILE A 135 -3.47 -0.01 6.76
C ILE A 135 -2.20 -0.82 6.52
N TYR A 136 -1.26 -0.30 5.73
CA TYR A 136 -0.02 -0.98 5.40
C TYR A 136 0.88 -1.24 6.63
N PHE A 137 1.05 -0.26 7.52
CA PHE A 137 1.98 -0.36 8.65
C PHE A 137 1.41 -1.05 9.90
N PHE A 138 0.10 -0.90 10.15
CA PHE A 138 -0.55 -1.42 11.36
C PHE A 138 -1.16 -2.80 11.20
N ARG A 139 -1.40 -3.29 9.96
CA ARG A 139 -1.88 -4.65 9.78
C ARG A 139 -0.78 -5.68 10.03
N PRO A 140 -1.12 -6.86 10.57
CA PRO A 140 -0.22 -8.02 10.61
C PRO A 140 0.25 -8.43 9.21
N ASP A 141 1.43 -9.04 9.15
CA ASP A 141 2.16 -9.34 7.91
C ASP A 141 1.45 -10.35 6.98
N GLU A 142 0.52 -11.15 7.52
CA GLU A 142 -0.17 -12.23 6.81
C GLU A 142 -1.13 -11.75 5.70
N VAL A 143 -1.58 -10.49 5.75
CA VAL A 143 -2.50 -9.92 4.74
C VAL A 143 -2.05 -8.53 4.33
N VAL A 144 -1.26 -8.45 3.25
CA VAL A 144 -0.68 -7.20 2.80
C VAL A 144 -1.72 -6.34 2.06
N GLY A 145 -2.02 -5.16 2.58
CA GLY A 145 -2.64 -4.07 1.83
C GLY A 145 -1.57 -3.05 1.45
N TYR A 146 -1.58 -2.53 0.22
CA TYR A 146 -0.56 -1.62 -0.29
C TYR A 146 -0.90 -0.15 -0.05
N ILE A 147 0.10 0.73 -0.13
CA ILE A 147 -0.10 2.17 0.02
C ILE A 147 -0.66 2.72 -1.29
N MET A 148 -1.87 3.28 -1.23
CA MET A 148 -2.55 3.86 -2.39
C MET A 148 -2.46 5.39 -2.33
N ASP A 149 -1.28 5.92 -2.64
CA ASP A 149 -1.05 7.36 -2.73
C ASP A 149 -1.10 7.86 -4.18
N GLN A 150 -0.80 9.15 -4.38
CA GLN A 150 -0.87 9.73 -5.72
C GLN A 150 0.04 9.03 -6.73
N TRP A 151 1.20 8.52 -6.33
CA TRP A 151 2.19 7.96 -7.26
C TRP A 151 1.81 6.54 -7.60
N THR A 152 1.53 5.71 -6.59
CA THR A 152 1.13 4.31 -6.83
C THR A 152 -0.21 4.23 -7.57
N ALA A 153 -1.18 5.09 -7.25
CA ALA A 153 -2.47 5.15 -7.95
C ALA A 153 -2.33 5.62 -9.40
N LYS A 154 -1.51 6.66 -9.66
CA LYS A 154 -1.21 7.10 -11.04
C LYS A 154 -0.55 5.98 -11.83
N SER A 155 0.47 5.34 -11.26
CA SER A 155 1.21 4.25 -11.89
C SER A 155 0.29 3.10 -12.28
N VAL A 156 -0.57 2.62 -11.36
CA VAL A 156 -1.54 1.55 -11.65
C VAL A 156 -2.51 1.96 -12.75
N ASN A 157 -3.09 3.16 -12.69
CA ASN A 157 -4.02 3.62 -13.71
C ASN A 157 -3.35 3.79 -15.08
N LEU A 158 -2.09 4.26 -15.11
CA LEU A 158 -1.33 4.49 -16.34
C LEU A 158 -0.92 3.15 -16.98
N LEU A 159 -0.40 2.21 -16.19
CA LEU A 159 0.00 0.89 -16.68
C LEU A 159 -1.18 0.09 -17.23
N THR A 160 -2.32 0.14 -16.55
CA THR A 160 -3.52 -0.62 -16.96
C THR A 160 -4.34 0.08 -18.04
N GLY A 161 -4.23 1.41 -18.17
CA GLY A 161 -5.19 2.22 -18.93
C GLY A 161 -6.62 2.17 -18.36
N GLN A 162 -6.79 1.61 -17.16
CA GLN A 162 -8.07 1.49 -16.47
C GLN A 162 -8.11 2.42 -15.28
N ARG A 163 -9.30 2.95 -14.97
CA ARG A 163 -9.52 3.82 -13.81
C ARG A 163 -9.71 2.98 -12.54
N ILE A 164 -8.73 2.13 -12.21
CA ILE A 164 -8.75 1.24 -11.04
C ILE A 164 -8.95 2.05 -9.76
N VAL A 165 -8.12 3.09 -9.60
CA VAL A 165 -8.25 4.07 -8.53
C VAL A 165 -8.98 5.30 -9.06
N ARG A 166 -10.00 5.76 -8.33
CA ARG A 166 -10.69 7.02 -8.63
C ARG A 166 -9.79 8.19 -8.25
N MET A 167 -9.46 9.01 -9.24
CA MET A 167 -8.60 10.19 -9.09
C MET A 167 -9.36 11.48 -9.41
N TYR A 168 -8.97 12.58 -8.78
CA TYR A 168 -9.32 13.96 -9.16
C TYR A 168 -8.05 14.81 -9.19
N GLY A 169 -7.81 15.47 -10.32
CA GLY A 169 -6.51 16.07 -10.62
C GLY A 169 -5.38 15.03 -10.58
N GLY A 170 -4.57 15.08 -9.54
CA GLY A 170 -3.46 14.15 -9.31
C GLY A 170 -3.60 13.23 -8.12
N TRP A 171 -4.75 13.20 -7.44
CA TRP A 171 -4.88 12.58 -6.11
C TRP A 171 -6.02 11.55 -6.04
N PRO A 172 -5.87 10.47 -5.25
CA PRO A 172 -6.99 9.57 -4.95
C PRO A 172 -8.10 10.31 -4.21
N VAL A 173 -9.34 10.16 -4.67
CA VAL A 173 -10.49 10.84 -4.06
C VAL A 173 -11.07 10.05 -2.88
N PRO A 174 -11.76 10.71 -1.93
CA PRO A 174 -12.48 10.03 -0.85
C PRO A 174 -13.55 9.04 -1.33
N GLY A 175 -14.08 9.20 -2.55
CA GLY A 175 -15.10 8.31 -3.11
C GLY A 175 -14.60 6.93 -3.56
N ASN A 176 -13.34 6.56 -3.30
CA ASN A 176 -12.92 5.16 -3.47
C ASN A 176 -13.56 4.31 -2.36
N THR A 177 -13.98 3.09 -2.68
CA THR A 177 -14.53 2.12 -1.72
C THR A 177 -13.50 1.06 -1.32
N GLY A 178 -13.82 0.21 -0.35
CA GLY A 178 -13.01 -0.99 -0.06
C GLY A 178 -12.76 -1.86 -1.28
N GLU A 179 -13.74 -2.02 -2.17
CA GLU A 179 -13.58 -2.75 -3.44
C GLU A 179 -12.59 -2.05 -4.39
N ASN A 180 -12.58 -0.71 -4.48
CA ASN A 180 -11.56 -0.01 -5.24
C ASN A 180 -10.16 -0.29 -4.72
N TYR A 181 -10.01 -0.29 -3.39
CA TYR A 181 -8.73 -0.55 -2.75
C TYR A 181 -8.26 -1.98 -2.92
N ASP A 182 -9.16 -2.95 -2.80
CA ASP A 182 -8.85 -4.36 -3.04
C ASP A 182 -8.51 -4.62 -4.51
N ALA A 183 -9.24 -4.01 -5.45
CA ALA A 183 -8.91 -4.02 -6.87
C ALA A 183 -7.49 -3.45 -7.14
N PHE A 184 -7.16 -2.32 -6.52
CA PHE A 184 -5.80 -1.77 -6.56
C PHE A 184 -4.77 -2.79 -6.04
N CYS A 185 -5.02 -3.40 -4.89
CA CYS A 185 -4.08 -4.36 -4.31
C CYS A 185 -3.91 -5.62 -5.17
N ARG A 186 -4.99 -6.16 -5.72
CA ARG A 186 -4.97 -7.32 -6.63
C ARG A 186 -4.19 -7.02 -7.91
N VAL A 187 -4.27 -5.79 -8.42
CA VAL A 187 -3.43 -5.37 -9.55
C VAL A 187 -1.95 -5.31 -9.15
N VAL A 188 -1.62 -4.78 -7.97
CA VAL A 188 -0.24 -4.78 -7.47
C VAL A 188 0.29 -6.21 -7.32
N ASP A 189 -0.51 -7.13 -6.74
CA ASP A 189 -0.14 -8.55 -6.62
C ASP A 189 0.14 -9.17 -7.99
N PHE A 190 -0.74 -8.92 -8.97
CA PHE A 190 -0.59 -9.43 -10.33
C PHE A 190 0.69 -8.89 -10.98
N LEU A 191 0.95 -7.59 -10.89
CA LEU A 191 2.17 -6.97 -11.42
C LEU A 191 3.42 -7.57 -10.76
N ALA A 192 3.39 -7.78 -9.45
CA ALA A 192 4.47 -8.42 -8.69
C ALA A 192 4.76 -9.83 -9.21
N ALA A 193 3.72 -10.64 -9.42
CA ALA A 193 3.85 -11.98 -9.99
C ALA A 193 4.43 -11.97 -11.41
N GLN A 194 4.03 -11.01 -12.26
CA GLN A 194 4.58 -10.89 -13.62
C GLN A 194 6.05 -10.51 -13.65
N VAL A 195 6.52 -9.74 -12.67
CA VAL A 195 7.92 -9.30 -12.56
C VAL A 195 8.77 -10.29 -11.75
N GLY A 196 8.14 -11.18 -10.97
CA GLY A 196 8.84 -12.12 -10.09
C GLY A 196 9.37 -11.46 -8.81
N CYS A 197 8.66 -10.46 -8.27
CA CYS A 197 9.01 -9.79 -7.01
C CYS A 197 7.88 -9.86 -5.98
N THR A 198 8.13 -9.37 -4.76
CA THR A 198 7.09 -9.26 -3.74
C THR A 198 6.14 -8.09 -4.04
N GLY A 199 4.91 -8.14 -3.55
CA GLY A 199 4.00 -7.01 -3.71
C GLY A 199 4.47 -5.73 -3.00
N ASP A 200 5.23 -5.86 -1.91
CA ASP A 200 5.88 -4.71 -1.25
C ASP A 200 6.91 -4.05 -2.17
N GLU A 201 7.77 -4.87 -2.78
CA GLU A 201 8.73 -4.39 -3.77
C GLU A 201 8.03 -3.76 -4.97
N MET A 202 6.95 -4.37 -5.47
CA MET A 202 6.17 -3.83 -6.57
C MET A 202 5.52 -2.49 -6.22
N GLU A 203 4.93 -2.34 -5.03
CA GLU A 203 4.40 -1.04 -4.58
C GLU A 203 5.51 0.01 -4.50
N GLN A 204 6.69 -0.34 -3.99
CA GLN A 204 7.84 0.56 -3.98
C GLN A 204 8.34 0.91 -5.39
N ARG A 205 8.33 -0.03 -6.35
CA ARG A 205 8.62 0.23 -7.77
C ARG A 205 7.60 1.20 -8.38
N LEU A 206 6.31 0.99 -8.14
CA LEU A 206 5.21 1.84 -8.61
C LEU A 206 5.26 3.25 -7.99
N PHE A 207 5.71 3.34 -6.73
CA PHE A 207 5.96 4.61 -6.04
C PHE A 207 7.21 5.29 -6.61
N SER A 208 8.32 4.56 -6.80
CA SER A 208 9.65 5.03 -7.20
C SER A 208 10.24 6.09 -6.26
N GLN A 209 11.50 6.50 -6.46
CA GLN A 209 12.19 7.44 -5.57
C GLN A 209 11.60 8.85 -5.63
N ASN A 210 11.55 9.52 -4.47
CA ASN A 210 11.12 10.90 -4.37
C ASN A 210 12.27 11.87 -4.69
N GLY A 211 12.01 12.89 -5.52
CA GLY A 211 12.98 13.93 -5.84
C GLY A 211 12.91 15.14 -4.90
N GLN A 212 12.87 14.93 -3.57
CA GLN A 212 12.87 16.03 -2.60
C GLN A 212 14.29 16.33 -2.09
N HIS A 213 14.51 17.56 -1.61
CA HIS A 213 15.77 18.04 -1.02
C HIS A 213 16.99 17.94 -1.94
N GLY A 214 16.83 18.31 -3.22
CA GLY A 214 17.92 18.33 -4.20
C GLY A 214 18.29 16.96 -4.77
N GLN A 215 17.55 15.90 -4.41
CA GLN A 215 17.67 14.59 -5.05
C GLN A 215 16.89 14.56 -6.36
N GLU A 216 17.43 13.86 -7.34
CA GLU A 216 16.73 13.60 -8.59
C GLU A 216 15.50 12.74 -8.33
N ARG A 217 14.43 13.03 -9.07
CA ARG A 217 13.22 12.23 -9.04
C ARG A 217 13.52 10.88 -9.71
N GLY A 218 13.05 9.78 -9.13
CA GLY A 218 13.25 8.47 -9.74
C GLY A 218 12.62 8.38 -11.13
N ALA A 219 13.33 7.73 -12.07
CA ALA A 219 12.98 7.69 -13.49
C ALA A 219 11.50 7.32 -13.77
N TRP A 220 10.93 6.39 -12.99
CA TRP A 220 9.53 6.00 -13.20
C TRP A 220 8.55 7.12 -12.86
N ARG A 221 8.83 7.92 -11.82
CA ARG A 221 7.96 9.07 -11.52
C ARG A 221 8.07 10.17 -12.57
N GLU A 222 9.26 10.36 -13.13
CA GLU A 222 9.48 11.29 -14.24
C GLU A 222 8.59 10.87 -15.42
N HIS A 223 8.68 9.59 -15.82
CA HIS A 223 7.84 9.03 -16.87
C HIS A 223 6.34 9.17 -16.56
N VAL A 224 5.91 8.88 -15.32
CA VAL A 224 4.51 9.05 -14.91
C VAL A 224 4.08 10.52 -15.04
N LEU A 225 4.91 11.48 -14.67
CA LEU A 225 4.58 12.91 -14.79
C LEU A 225 4.42 13.35 -16.25
N GLU A 226 5.40 13.00 -17.09
CA GLU A 226 5.40 13.34 -18.51
C GLU A 226 4.19 12.77 -19.25
N ASN A 227 3.73 11.59 -18.84
CA ASN A 227 2.68 10.86 -19.52
C ASN A 227 1.30 10.94 -18.84
N TRP A 228 1.17 11.52 -17.64
CA TRP A 228 -0.09 11.48 -16.89
C TRP A 228 -1.23 12.17 -17.62
N ASP A 229 -1.04 13.38 -18.14
CA ASP A 229 -2.15 14.14 -18.71
C ASP A 229 -2.67 13.56 -20.04
N ALA A 230 -1.78 12.96 -20.83
CA ALA A 230 -2.12 12.28 -22.08
C ALA A 230 -2.63 10.85 -21.84
N GLY A 231 -1.98 10.09 -20.95
CA GLY A 231 -2.21 8.66 -20.75
C GLY A 231 -3.20 8.28 -19.64
N ARG A 232 -3.64 9.23 -18.80
CA ARG A 232 -4.61 8.90 -17.75
C ARG A 232 -5.96 8.45 -18.33
N PRO A 233 -6.62 7.45 -17.71
CA PRO A 233 -7.97 7.04 -18.08
C PRO A 233 -8.95 8.23 -17.98
N ARG A 234 -9.54 8.64 -19.11
CA ARG A 234 -10.49 9.77 -19.18
C ARG A 234 -11.94 9.32 -19.06
N GLN A 235 -12.21 8.03 -19.25
CA GLN A 235 -13.55 7.48 -19.12
C GLN A 235 -14.14 7.73 -17.72
N ARG A 236 -15.47 7.84 -17.68
CA ARG A 236 -16.22 7.80 -16.42
C ARG A 236 -15.86 6.50 -15.69
N TYR A 237 -15.78 6.59 -14.37
CA TYR A 237 -15.59 5.40 -13.55
C TYR A 237 -16.86 4.54 -13.62
N GLU A 238 -16.73 3.34 -14.21
CA GLU A 238 -17.80 2.35 -14.32
C GLU A 238 -17.46 1.13 -13.48
N HIS A 239 -18.09 1.02 -12.32
CA HIS A 239 -17.75 0.05 -11.28
C HIS A 239 -17.71 -1.40 -11.81
N ARG A 240 -18.80 -1.85 -12.45
CA ARG A 240 -18.91 -3.22 -12.99
C ARG A 240 -17.84 -3.52 -14.04
N ALA A 241 -17.51 -2.55 -14.89
CA ALA A 241 -16.49 -2.72 -15.92
C ALA A 241 -15.09 -2.87 -15.31
N VAL A 242 -14.78 -2.06 -14.30
CA VAL A 242 -13.49 -2.13 -13.59
C VAL A 242 -13.35 -3.46 -12.86
N MET A 243 -14.35 -3.88 -12.09
CA MET A 243 -14.27 -5.14 -11.35
C MET A 243 -14.21 -6.34 -12.29
N GLY A 244 -15.03 -6.36 -13.35
CA GLY A 244 -14.96 -7.40 -14.37
C GLY A 244 -13.61 -7.45 -15.08
N TRP A 245 -12.95 -6.31 -15.30
CA TRP A 245 -11.60 -6.27 -15.86
C TRP A 245 -10.57 -6.88 -14.90
N VAL A 246 -10.64 -6.55 -13.61
CA VAL A 246 -9.72 -7.09 -12.57
C VAL A 246 -9.92 -8.59 -12.39
N ASP A 247 -11.16 -9.07 -12.37
CA ASP A 247 -11.44 -10.50 -12.26
C ASP A 247 -10.91 -11.27 -13.47
N ASN A 248 -11.13 -10.74 -14.68
CA ASN A 248 -10.57 -11.31 -15.90
C ASN A 248 -9.04 -11.32 -15.88
N LEU A 249 -8.39 -10.28 -15.33
CA LEU A 249 -6.93 -10.21 -15.20
C LEU A 249 -6.39 -11.43 -14.44
N LEU A 250 -7.01 -11.77 -13.32
CA LEU A 250 -6.56 -12.87 -12.47
C LEU A 250 -6.85 -14.25 -13.08
N LEU A 251 -7.99 -14.43 -13.74
CA LEU A 251 -8.34 -15.70 -14.40
C LEU A 251 -7.36 -16.07 -15.52
N SER A 252 -6.81 -15.08 -16.22
CA SER A 252 -5.83 -15.31 -17.28
C SER A 252 -4.38 -15.45 -16.82
N GLY A 253 -4.11 -15.15 -15.54
CA GLY A 253 -2.77 -15.00 -15.01
C GLY A 253 -2.08 -16.29 -14.58
N GLY A 254 -2.78 -17.43 -14.55
CA GLY A 254 -2.20 -18.70 -14.10
C GLY A 254 -1.68 -18.70 -12.65
N CYS A 255 -2.01 -17.70 -11.85
CA CYS A 255 -1.68 -17.69 -10.42
C CYS A 255 -2.65 -18.60 -9.68
N THR A 256 -2.29 -19.87 -9.53
CA THR A 256 -2.82 -20.71 -8.47
C THR A 256 -2.52 -20.01 -7.13
N PRO A 257 -3.49 -19.85 -6.22
CA PRO A 257 -3.23 -19.26 -4.91
C PRO A 257 -2.13 -20.03 -4.18
N LEU A 258 -1.17 -19.30 -3.59
CA LEU A 258 -0.09 -19.85 -2.75
C LEU A 258 -0.60 -20.61 -1.50
N SER A 259 -1.92 -20.64 -1.25
CA SER A 259 -2.55 -21.40 -0.18
C SER A 259 -2.68 -22.90 -0.46
N ALA A 260 -2.28 -23.41 -1.63
CA ALA A 260 -2.43 -24.83 -2.00
C ALA A 260 -1.20 -25.73 -1.68
N LEU A 261 -0.14 -25.22 -1.05
CA LEU A 261 1.09 -25.99 -0.76
C LEU A 261 1.26 -26.40 0.71
N VAL A 262 0.23 -26.28 1.55
CA VAL A 262 0.27 -26.81 2.92
C VAL A 262 -0.71 -27.97 3.06
N SER A 263 -0.11 -29.15 3.29
CA SER A 263 -0.69 -30.38 3.81
C SER A 263 -1.48 -31.28 2.85
N GLN A 264 -0.77 -32.23 2.24
CA GLN A 264 -1.29 -33.61 2.17
C GLN A 264 -0.57 -34.47 3.22
N PRO A 265 -1.28 -35.14 4.14
CA PRO A 265 -0.69 -36.13 5.01
C PRO A 265 -0.31 -37.37 4.19
N GLY A 266 0.92 -37.85 4.39
CA GLY A 266 1.43 -39.05 3.74
C GLY A 266 0.56 -40.26 4.05
N ASN A 267 0.03 -40.89 3.00
CA ASN A 267 -0.46 -42.26 3.04
C ASN A 267 0.74 -43.19 3.25
N VAL A 268 0.82 -43.80 4.44
CA VAL A 268 1.63 -45.00 4.68
C VAL A 268 0.68 -46.18 4.61
N THR A 269 0.78 -46.96 3.54
CA THR A 269 0.24 -48.32 3.49
C THR A 269 1.24 -49.27 2.82
N THR A 270 1.56 -50.32 3.58
CA THR A 270 1.91 -51.72 3.19
C THR A 270 3.22 -51.92 2.41
N GLU A 271 4.06 -52.93 2.61
CA GLU A 271 3.94 -54.38 2.89
C GLU A 271 5.24 -54.82 3.64
N GLY A 272 5.33 -55.84 4.50
CA GLY A 272 4.99 -57.23 4.28
C GLY A 272 6.21 -58.03 3.80
N GLU A 273 7.21 -58.28 4.64
CA GLU A 273 8.31 -59.23 4.37
C GLU A 273 8.24 -60.41 5.35
N ASP A 274 7.57 -61.48 4.92
CA ASP A 274 7.80 -62.85 5.40
C ASP A 274 8.60 -63.57 4.30
N GLY A 275 9.80 -64.05 4.65
CA GLY A 275 10.71 -64.66 3.69
C GLY A 275 11.80 -65.49 4.36
N LEU A 276 11.42 -66.66 4.88
CA LEU A 276 12.32 -67.77 5.24
C LEU A 276 13.26 -68.12 4.08
N ARG A 277 14.57 -68.28 4.37
CA ARG A 277 15.39 -69.44 3.98
C ARG A 277 16.81 -69.41 4.57
N ASN A 278 17.12 -70.52 5.24
CA ASN A 278 18.40 -71.08 5.74
C ASN A 278 19.06 -70.43 6.96
#